data_AF-A0A395IWZ1-F1
#
_entry.id   AF-A0A395IWZ1-F1
#
_cell.length_a   1.000
_cell.length_b   1.000
_cell.length_c   1.000
_cell.angle_alpha   90.00
_cell.angle_beta   90.00
_cell.angle_gamma   90.00
#
_symmetry.space_group_name_H-M   'P 1'
#
loop_
_entity.id
_entity.type
_entity.pdbx_description
1 polymer ?
#
loop_
_entity_poly.entity_id
_entity_poly.type
_entity_poly.pdbx_seq_one_letter_code
_entity_poly.pdbx_strand_id
1 'polypeptide(L)'
;MPAEESPVVASPVNTVKPKPESTESTPSAQSKAPNAKPGNPKTPATSAPEGGKLSAAELKKRAKEEKAARRAAAVQNKAGAESGTPAAAVAGQKGEAVKGGKVQPKKGAEVRNLPAFKRVVESYKTPVGASLTRHFIPHVLSPQIEYLASCRPLSVSMGNAIRWLKLEISKIDPDLSEADAKESVCDAIDVFMRERVTFADKVIADTTAEKIRDGDVILTYAKSSLVQRAPLHEGKHLASALVSLGIEVKYCLIQGLSHNIQDVTKVLLGAHAMMTNGRLYSRIGTALVAMEASEADKPVIVLCETIKFSDRVALDSIVHNEIAPANELVIAGGPLENWMDVKKLQLCNPMYDVTPAELGNEAQ
;
A
#
# COMPACT_ATOMS: atom_id res chain seq x y z
N MET A 1 16.46 41.34 -67.18
CA MET A 1 15.00 41.43 -66.90
C MET A 1 14.83 41.89 -65.45
N PRO A 2 13.73 42.59 -65.09
CA PRO A 2 13.54 43.24 -63.78
C PRO A 2 13.57 42.22 -62.62
N ALA A 3 13.96 42.53 -61.37
CA ALA A 3 13.84 43.74 -60.54
C ALA A 3 12.55 43.81 -59.69
N GLU A 4 12.72 44.33 -58.47
CA GLU A 4 11.76 44.66 -57.41
C GLU A 4 11.17 43.52 -56.53
N GLU A 5 11.69 43.45 -55.30
CA GLU A 5 10.88 43.20 -54.11
C GLU A 5 9.87 44.35 -53.92
N SER A 6 8.64 44.02 -53.50
CA SER A 6 7.84 44.89 -52.62
C SER A 6 6.73 44.09 -51.91
N PRO A 7 6.21 44.53 -50.75
CA PRO A 7 5.64 43.63 -49.73
C PRO A 7 4.14 43.90 -49.46
N VAL A 8 3.70 43.76 -48.19
CA VAL A 8 2.35 44.05 -47.64
C VAL A 8 1.34 42.93 -48.03
N VAL A 9 0.44 42.41 -47.18
CA VAL A 9 -0.31 43.02 -46.06
C VAL A 9 -0.44 42.07 -44.86
N ALA A 10 -0.24 42.60 -43.64
CA ALA A 10 -0.63 41.94 -42.39
C ALA A 10 -2.06 42.36 -41.98
N SER A 11 -2.84 41.42 -41.44
CA SER A 11 -4.22 41.61 -40.96
C SER A 11 -4.40 40.93 -39.59
N PRO A 12 -5.30 41.42 -38.72
CA PRO A 12 -4.80 41.95 -37.44
C PRO A 12 -4.81 40.99 -36.24
N VAL A 13 -3.92 41.31 -35.30
CA VAL A 13 -4.04 40.95 -33.88
C VAL A 13 -5.39 41.44 -33.35
N ASN A 14 -6.18 40.54 -32.75
CA ASN A 14 -7.41 40.91 -32.06
C ASN A 14 -7.21 40.86 -30.54
N THR A 15 -6.68 41.95 -29.99
CA THR A 15 -6.58 42.18 -28.54
C THR A 15 -7.97 42.38 -27.93
N VAL A 16 -8.39 41.51 -27.01
CA VAL A 16 -9.64 41.68 -26.25
C VAL A 16 -9.40 41.61 -24.74
N LYS A 17 -9.27 42.80 -24.12
CA LYS A 17 -9.56 43.17 -22.71
C LYS A 17 -8.95 44.56 -22.42
N PRO A 18 -9.33 45.30 -21.34
CA PRO A 18 -10.48 45.13 -20.43
C PRO A 18 -11.28 46.44 -20.17
N LYS A 19 -12.47 46.34 -19.53
CA LYS A 19 -13.10 47.29 -18.55
C LYS A 19 -14.64 47.10 -18.47
N PRO A 20 -15.35 47.61 -17.44
CA PRO A 20 -14.98 47.70 -16.03
C PRO A 20 -16.12 47.19 -15.07
N GLU A 21 -15.91 47.44 -13.78
CA GLU A 21 -16.75 47.20 -12.60
C GLU A 21 -18.27 47.39 -12.70
N SER A 22 -19.00 46.59 -11.91
CA SER A 22 -19.82 47.16 -10.83
C SER A 22 -19.82 46.24 -9.59
N THR A 23 -19.95 46.87 -8.42
CA THR A 23 -19.81 46.30 -7.07
C THR A 23 -21.16 46.07 -6.38
N GLU A 24 -21.12 45.45 -5.19
CA GLU A 24 -22.18 45.43 -4.17
C GLU A 24 -23.45 44.60 -4.48
N SER A 25 -24.15 44.00 -3.51
CA SER A 25 -24.03 44.05 -2.04
C SER A 25 -24.57 42.77 -1.37
N THR A 26 -24.04 42.45 -0.18
CA THR A 26 -24.70 41.58 0.81
C THR A 26 -25.82 42.35 1.50
N PRO A 27 -26.89 41.67 1.98
CA PRO A 27 -27.57 42.11 3.20
C PRO A 27 -27.52 41.06 4.32
N SER A 28 -26.84 41.46 5.39
CA SER A 28 -27.15 41.24 6.82
C SER A 28 -28.19 40.18 7.25
N ALA A 29 -27.81 39.42 8.27
CA ALA A 29 -28.72 38.67 9.12
C ALA A 29 -29.79 39.54 9.82
N GLN A 30 -30.96 38.95 10.07
CA GLN A 30 -31.86 39.35 11.16
C GLN A 30 -32.26 38.14 12.01
N SER A 31 -32.65 38.43 13.25
CA SER A 31 -32.73 37.45 14.34
C SER A 31 -34.09 37.44 15.03
N LYS A 32 -34.34 36.32 15.73
CA LYS A 32 -35.30 36.07 16.84
C LYS A 32 -36.57 35.25 16.51
N ALA A 33 -36.82 34.36 17.47
CA ALA A 33 -37.90 33.38 17.61
C ALA A 33 -39.12 34.04 18.35
N PRO A 34 -40.14 33.32 18.93
CA PRO A 34 -40.36 31.86 19.02
C PRO A 34 -41.83 31.39 18.78
N ASN A 35 -42.12 30.08 18.87
CA ASN A 35 -42.89 29.45 19.98
C ASN A 35 -43.62 28.11 19.63
N ALA A 36 -43.78 27.27 20.66
CA ALA A 36 -44.82 26.25 20.93
C ALA A 36 -45.06 25.00 20.04
N LYS A 37 -45.28 23.86 20.74
CA LYS A 37 -45.78 22.56 20.26
C LYS A 37 -47.31 22.50 20.23
N PRO A 38 -47.91 21.51 19.53
CA PRO A 38 -49.11 20.81 19.99
C PRO A 38 -48.79 19.42 20.57
N GLY A 39 -49.68 18.90 21.43
CA GLY A 39 -49.47 17.69 22.24
C GLY A 39 -50.02 16.37 21.68
N ASN A 40 -49.77 15.30 22.42
CA ASN A 40 -50.07 13.90 22.08
C ASN A 40 -51.20 13.31 22.97
N PRO A 41 -52.18 12.55 22.44
CA PRO A 41 -53.13 11.78 23.25
C PRO A 41 -52.59 10.42 23.75
N LYS A 42 -53.06 9.99 24.93
CA LYS A 42 -52.86 8.65 25.54
C LYS A 42 -54.22 7.91 25.62
N THR A 43 -54.36 6.60 25.84
CA THR A 43 -53.45 5.46 26.18
C THR A 43 -54.03 4.19 25.45
N PRO A 44 -53.82 2.87 25.77
CA PRO A 44 -53.26 2.17 26.94
C PRO A 44 -52.08 1.20 26.67
N ALA A 45 -51.55 0.63 27.75
CA ALA A 45 -50.33 -0.20 27.77
C ALA A 45 -50.61 -1.70 27.77
N THR A 46 -49.61 -2.48 27.34
CA THR A 46 -49.42 -3.89 27.71
C THR A 46 -47.93 -4.13 28.02
N SER A 47 -47.64 -5.06 28.93
CA SER A 47 -46.39 -5.13 29.70
C SER A 47 -45.17 -5.74 28.97
N ALA A 48 -43.97 -5.32 29.40
CA ALA A 48 -42.67 -5.86 29.00
C ALA A 48 -42.40 -7.28 29.58
N PRO A 49 -41.29 -7.90 29.16
CA PRO A 49 -40.22 -8.14 30.13
C PRO A 49 -38.90 -7.44 29.74
N GLU A 50 -38.18 -6.92 30.74
CA GLU A 50 -36.96 -6.13 30.56
C GLU A 50 -35.71 -7.01 30.40
N GLY A 51 -35.00 -6.86 29.27
CA GLY A 51 -33.63 -7.33 29.12
C GLY A 51 -32.65 -6.30 29.67
N GLY A 52 -32.16 -6.49 30.90
CA GLY A 52 -31.25 -5.55 31.56
C GLY A 52 -29.95 -5.32 30.80
N LYS A 53 -29.61 -4.05 30.51
CA LYS A 53 -28.31 -3.67 29.95
C LYS A 53 -27.24 -3.76 31.04
N LEU A 54 -26.29 -4.68 30.88
CA LEU A 54 -25.14 -4.83 31.77
C LEU A 54 -24.27 -3.56 31.78
N SER A 55 -23.75 -3.21 32.97
CA SER A 55 -22.90 -2.04 33.15
C SER A 55 -21.49 -2.26 32.60
N ALA A 56 -20.80 -1.16 32.29
CA ALA A 56 -19.41 -1.21 31.80
C ALA A 56 -18.43 -1.85 32.81
N ALA A 57 -18.76 -1.87 34.10
CA ALA A 57 -17.99 -2.56 35.13
C ALA A 57 -18.12 -4.09 35.03
N GLU A 58 -19.32 -4.59 34.74
CA GLU A 58 -19.60 -6.03 34.60
C GLU A 58 -18.98 -6.61 33.31
N LEU A 59 -18.97 -5.83 32.23
CA LEU A 59 -18.27 -6.19 30.99
C LEU A 59 -16.74 -6.31 31.22
N LYS A 60 -16.13 -5.35 31.93
CA LYS A 60 -14.70 -5.44 32.31
C LYS A 60 -14.41 -6.61 33.26
N LYS A 61 -15.33 -6.92 34.18
CA LYS A 61 -15.21 -8.07 35.08
C LYS A 61 -15.26 -9.40 34.30
N ARG A 62 -16.23 -9.57 33.41
CA ARG A 62 -16.36 -10.77 32.55
C ARG A 62 -15.15 -10.94 31.62
N ALA A 63 -14.64 -9.88 30.99
CA ALA A 63 -13.43 -9.97 30.17
C ALA A 63 -12.18 -10.39 30.98
N LYS A 64 -12.08 -9.97 32.24
CA LYS A 64 -10.99 -10.39 33.16
C LYS A 64 -11.15 -11.85 33.59
N GLU A 65 -12.37 -12.29 33.85
CA GLU A 65 -12.71 -13.68 34.17
C GLU A 65 -12.46 -14.62 32.97
N GLU A 66 -12.76 -14.17 31.75
CA GLU A 66 -12.49 -14.90 30.51
C GLU A 66 -10.98 -15.00 30.20
N LYS A 67 -10.19 -13.91 30.34
CA LYS A 67 -8.71 -13.98 30.23
C LYS A 67 -8.12 -14.90 31.30
N ALA A 68 -8.69 -14.94 32.51
CA ALA A 68 -8.27 -15.87 33.57
C ALA A 68 -8.61 -17.34 33.25
N ALA A 69 -9.81 -17.63 32.75
CA ALA A 69 -10.22 -18.97 32.33
C ALA A 69 -9.34 -19.49 31.16
N ARG A 70 -9.05 -18.64 30.18
CA ARG A 70 -8.15 -18.96 29.06
C ARG A 70 -6.72 -19.25 29.52
N ARG A 71 -6.24 -18.55 30.56
CA ARG A 71 -4.95 -18.81 31.21
C ARG A 71 -4.93 -20.13 31.99
N ALA A 72 -6.03 -20.49 32.66
CA ALA A 72 -6.16 -21.77 33.36
C ALA A 72 -6.16 -22.97 32.39
N ALA A 73 -6.90 -22.88 31.27
CA ALA A 73 -6.89 -23.90 30.22
C ALA A 73 -5.49 -24.12 29.60
N ALA A 74 -4.72 -23.04 29.42
CA ALA A 74 -3.34 -23.12 28.94
C ALA A 74 -2.37 -23.79 29.93
N VAL A 75 -2.66 -23.78 31.23
CA VAL A 75 -1.88 -24.49 32.26
C VAL A 75 -2.19 -25.99 32.24
N GLN A 76 -3.46 -26.39 32.07
CA GLN A 76 -3.83 -27.81 31.97
C GLN A 76 -3.20 -28.49 30.74
N ASN A 77 -3.16 -27.81 29.58
CA ASN A 77 -2.51 -28.34 28.38
C ASN A 77 -0.97 -28.38 28.44
N LYS A 78 -0.33 -27.79 29.46
CA LYS A 78 1.14 -27.85 29.64
C LYS A 78 1.62 -29.01 30.53
N ALA A 79 0.74 -29.66 31.29
CA ALA A 79 1.12 -30.76 32.17
C ALA A 79 1.37 -32.11 31.45
N GLY A 80 1.14 -32.18 30.13
CA GLY A 80 1.25 -33.42 29.34
C GLY A 80 2.53 -33.62 28.53
N ALA A 81 3.52 -32.73 28.64
CA ALA A 81 4.69 -32.73 27.74
C ALA A 81 6.00 -32.26 28.40
N GLU A 82 6.50 -33.00 29.39
CA GLU A 82 7.89 -32.90 29.86
C GLU A 82 8.57 -34.28 29.94
N SER A 83 9.54 -34.50 29.04
CA SER A 83 10.70 -35.39 29.28
C SER A 83 11.81 -35.02 28.28
N GLY A 84 13.02 -34.73 28.77
CA GLY A 84 14.17 -34.32 27.94
C GLY A 84 15.06 -33.26 28.63
N THR A 85 16.15 -33.72 29.23
CA THR A 85 17.10 -32.98 30.09
C THR A 85 17.86 -31.84 29.38
N PRO A 86 18.44 -30.87 30.13
CA PRO A 86 19.00 -29.63 29.59
C PRO A 86 20.50 -29.73 29.26
N ALA A 87 20.98 -28.84 28.38
CA ALA A 87 22.40 -28.54 28.23
C ALA A 87 22.61 -27.07 27.85
N ALA A 88 23.49 -26.39 28.60
CA ALA A 88 24.02 -25.08 28.26
C ALA A 88 25.47 -25.21 27.78
N ALA A 89 25.90 -24.24 26.96
CA ALA A 89 27.27 -23.99 26.51
C ALA A 89 27.97 -25.04 25.63
N VAL A 90 28.36 -24.62 24.41
CA VAL A 90 29.75 -24.74 23.91
C VAL A 90 30.09 -23.47 23.12
N ALA A 91 31.27 -22.90 23.36
CA ALA A 91 31.80 -21.79 22.58
C ALA A 91 32.66 -22.26 21.39
N GLY A 92 32.78 -21.39 20.39
CA GLY A 92 33.33 -21.60 19.04
C GLY A 92 34.51 -22.55 18.81
N GLN A 93 34.60 -23.01 17.56
CA GLN A 93 35.91 -23.20 16.92
C GLN A 93 35.88 -22.95 15.40
N LYS A 94 36.91 -22.21 14.96
CA LYS A 94 37.59 -22.15 13.65
C LYS A 94 36.73 -22.12 12.37
N GLY A 95 37.00 -21.11 11.54
CA GLY A 95 36.38 -20.97 10.22
C GLY A 95 37.17 -21.65 9.10
N GLU A 96 36.46 -21.86 7.99
CA GLU A 96 37.06 -21.95 6.66
C GLU A 96 36.58 -20.76 5.82
N ALA A 97 37.48 -20.20 5.01
CA ALA A 97 37.20 -19.01 4.23
C ALA A 97 36.52 -19.39 2.90
N VAL A 98 35.25 -19.02 2.75
CA VAL A 98 34.58 -19.01 1.44
C VAL A 98 34.23 -17.57 1.05
N LYS A 99 34.71 -17.17 -0.12
CA LYS A 99 34.63 -15.82 -0.66
C LYS A 99 33.21 -15.26 -0.69
N GLY A 100 33.03 -14.06 -0.14
CA GLY A 100 32.45 -12.93 -0.88
C GLY A 100 31.05 -13.09 -1.48
N GLY A 101 30.21 -13.99 -0.97
CA GLY A 101 28.81 -14.08 -1.37
C GLY A 101 28.04 -12.85 -0.89
N LYS A 102 27.85 -11.85 -1.77
CA LYS A 102 26.88 -10.78 -1.53
C LYS A 102 25.51 -11.43 -1.34
N VAL A 103 25.06 -11.53 -0.10
CA VAL A 103 23.68 -11.92 0.24
C VAL A 103 22.78 -10.79 -0.25
N GLN A 104 22.32 -10.91 -1.51
CA GLN A 104 21.38 -9.96 -2.07
C GLN A 104 20.11 -9.97 -1.22
N PRO A 105 19.66 -8.81 -0.69
CA PRO A 105 18.40 -8.76 0.04
C PRO A 105 17.28 -9.23 -0.89
N LYS A 106 16.42 -10.12 -0.38
CA LYS A 106 15.35 -10.74 -1.15
C LYS A 106 14.30 -9.69 -1.54
N LYS A 107 14.50 -9.02 -2.69
CA LYS A 107 13.60 -7.99 -3.24
C LYS A 107 12.15 -8.51 -3.27
N GLY A 108 11.24 -7.80 -2.61
CA GLY A 108 9.84 -8.18 -2.43
C GLY A 108 9.25 -7.50 -1.20
N ALA A 109 9.07 -6.19 -1.28
CA ALA A 109 8.79 -5.31 -0.16
C ALA A 109 7.37 -4.72 -0.24
N GLU A 110 6.39 -5.55 0.13
CA GLU A 110 5.05 -5.11 0.50
C GLU A 110 4.58 -6.01 1.65
N VAL A 111 4.18 -5.40 2.77
CA VAL A 111 3.70 -6.00 4.05
C VAL A 111 4.67 -6.95 4.79
N ARG A 112 5.60 -7.65 4.11
CA ARG A 112 6.51 -8.68 4.67
C ARG A 112 7.41 -8.23 5.83
N ASN A 113 7.51 -6.94 6.10
CA ASN A 113 8.24 -6.41 7.26
C ASN A 113 7.42 -6.46 8.55
N LEU A 114 6.08 -6.51 8.53
CA LEU A 114 5.27 -6.64 9.75
C LEU A 114 5.57 -7.94 10.53
N PRO A 115 5.65 -9.12 9.89
CA PRO A 115 6.14 -10.34 10.55
C PRO A 115 7.58 -10.26 11.06
N ALA A 116 8.44 -9.45 10.43
CA ALA A 116 9.80 -9.22 10.89
C ALA A 116 9.82 -8.31 12.13
N PHE A 117 9.05 -7.22 12.12
CA PHE A 117 8.87 -6.34 13.29
C PHE A 117 8.22 -7.07 14.46
N LYS A 118 7.27 -7.99 14.21
CA LYS A 118 6.70 -8.87 15.25
C LYS A 118 7.80 -9.67 15.95
N ARG A 119 8.67 -10.36 15.20
CA ARG A 119 9.82 -11.09 15.77
C ARG A 119 10.79 -10.19 16.55
N VAL A 120 10.98 -8.95 16.09
CA VAL A 120 11.79 -7.95 16.81
C VAL A 120 11.14 -7.61 18.16
N VAL A 121 9.82 -7.36 18.19
CA VAL A 121 9.06 -7.12 19.44
C VAL A 121 9.13 -8.32 20.39
N GLU A 122 8.96 -9.54 19.87
CA GLU A 122 9.08 -10.79 20.64
C GLU A 122 10.49 -10.94 21.27
N SER A 123 11.54 -10.68 20.48
CA SER A 123 12.96 -10.84 20.89
C SER A 123 13.51 -9.69 21.76
N TYR A 124 12.84 -8.54 21.79
CA TYR A 124 13.23 -7.37 22.58
C TYR A 124 13.30 -7.69 24.08
N LYS A 125 14.08 -6.93 24.85
CA LYS A 125 14.05 -6.90 26.32
C LYS A 125 14.23 -5.46 26.78
N THR A 126 13.45 -5.01 27.75
CA THR A 126 13.54 -3.64 28.25
C THR A 126 14.77 -3.49 29.14
N PRO A 127 15.63 -2.47 28.93
CA PRO A 127 16.74 -2.20 29.82
C PRO A 127 16.23 -1.71 31.19
N VAL A 128 17.00 -2.00 32.24
CA VAL A 128 16.63 -1.68 33.63
C VAL A 128 16.38 -0.18 33.77
N GLY A 129 15.22 0.20 34.30
CA GLY A 129 14.83 1.60 34.54
C GLY A 129 14.14 2.30 33.37
N ALA A 130 13.93 1.64 32.22
CA ALA A 130 13.11 2.15 31.12
C ALA A 130 11.75 1.43 31.02
N SER A 131 10.80 2.02 30.31
CA SER A 131 9.59 1.32 29.83
C SER A 131 9.70 0.96 28.35
N LEU A 132 9.00 -0.08 27.92
CA LEU A 132 8.99 -0.55 26.53
C LEU A 132 8.69 0.60 25.56
N THR A 133 7.62 1.36 25.80
CA THR A 133 7.16 2.47 24.95
C THR A 133 8.21 3.56 24.76
N ARG A 134 8.99 3.89 25.81
CA ARG A 134 10.01 4.94 25.77
C ARG A 134 11.29 4.52 25.06
N HIS A 135 11.73 3.27 25.22
CA HIS A 135 13.02 2.81 24.70
C HIS A 135 12.90 2.13 23.33
N PHE A 136 11.84 1.35 23.08
CA PHE A 136 11.74 0.51 21.88
C PHE A 136 11.71 1.30 20.56
N ILE A 137 10.89 2.37 20.49
CA ILE A 137 10.76 3.18 19.27
C ILE A 137 12.08 3.86 18.85
N PRO A 138 12.78 4.62 19.72
CA PRO A 138 14.01 5.30 19.33
C PRO A 138 15.23 4.37 19.20
N HIS A 139 15.40 3.37 20.07
CA HIS A 139 16.65 2.60 20.14
C HIS A 139 16.62 1.26 19.40
N VAL A 140 15.44 0.72 19.07
CA VAL A 140 15.33 -0.59 18.40
C VAL A 140 14.63 -0.46 17.06
N LEU A 141 13.42 0.11 17.02
CA LEU A 141 12.61 0.14 15.82
C LEU A 141 13.12 1.14 14.78
N SER A 142 13.50 2.36 15.19
CA SER A 142 13.93 3.40 14.23
C SER A 142 15.26 3.08 13.54
N PRO A 143 16.33 2.60 14.22
CA PRO A 143 17.57 2.19 13.56
C PRO A 143 17.36 1.03 12.56
N GLN A 144 16.44 0.11 12.85
CA GLN A 144 16.08 -0.96 11.90
C GLN A 144 15.34 -0.41 10.67
N ILE A 145 14.45 0.55 10.84
CA ILE A 145 13.76 1.22 9.73
C ILE A 145 14.76 2.00 8.87
N GLU A 146 15.71 2.71 9.47
CA GLU A 146 16.78 3.44 8.78
C GLU A 146 17.69 2.49 7.99
N TYR A 147 18.06 1.35 8.57
CA TYR A 147 18.81 0.30 7.86
C TYR A 147 18.01 -0.29 6.68
N LEU A 148 16.71 -0.54 6.85
CA LEU A 148 15.86 -1.01 5.74
C LEU A 148 15.73 0.04 4.64
N ALA A 149 15.57 1.32 5.00
CA ALA A 149 15.47 2.44 4.07
C ALA A 149 16.77 2.68 3.28
N SER A 150 17.94 2.47 3.90
CA SER A 150 19.24 2.56 3.22
C SER A 150 19.50 1.40 2.26
N CYS A 151 18.87 0.23 2.49
CA CYS A 151 18.93 -0.90 1.56
C CYS A 151 18.01 -0.72 0.34
N ARG A 152 16.82 -0.14 0.52
CA ARG A 152 15.86 0.22 -0.54
C ARG A 152 14.86 1.26 0.01
N PRO A 153 14.46 2.27 -0.78
CA PRO A 153 13.34 3.15 -0.41
C PRO A 153 12.11 2.36 0.06
N LEU A 154 11.50 2.81 1.15
CA LEU A 154 10.32 2.16 1.73
C LEU A 154 9.11 2.41 0.82
N SER A 155 8.28 1.37 0.59
CA SER A 155 7.00 1.55 -0.09
C SER A 155 6.04 2.41 0.73
N VAL A 156 5.01 2.98 0.07
CA VAL A 156 3.96 3.75 0.74
C VAL A 156 3.25 2.91 1.81
N SER A 157 2.86 1.68 1.47
CA SER A 157 2.24 0.74 2.42
C SER A 157 3.14 0.41 3.62
N MET A 158 4.46 0.30 3.43
CA MET A 158 5.40 0.12 4.54
C MET A 158 5.54 1.37 5.40
N GLY A 159 5.59 2.57 4.80
CA GLY A 159 5.61 3.83 5.55
C GLY A 159 4.35 4.00 6.41
N ASN A 160 3.19 3.69 5.85
CA ASN A 160 1.90 3.72 6.55
C ASN A 160 1.83 2.68 7.69
N ALA A 161 2.26 1.44 7.44
CA ALA A 161 2.35 0.40 8.47
C ALA A 161 3.30 0.78 9.61
N ILE A 162 4.44 1.40 9.31
CA ILE A 162 5.41 1.88 10.30
C ILE A 162 4.82 3.03 11.13
N ARG A 163 4.14 3.98 10.49
CA ARG A 163 3.46 5.10 11.17
C ARG A 163 2.34 4.60 12.09
N TRP A 164 1.54 3.63 11.63
CA TRP A 164 0.54 2.96 12.44
C TRP A 164 1.17 2.21 13.62
N LEU A 165 2.21 1.41 13.40
CA LEU A 165 2.86 0.62 14.46
C LEU A 165 3.49 1.53 15.55
N LYS A 166 4.15 2.62 15.15
CA LYS A 166 4.68 3.63 16.09
C LYS A 166 3.57 4.27 16.92
N LEU A 167 2.43 4.59 16.30
CA LEU A 167 1.25 5.10 16.99
C LEU A 167 0.66 4.07 17.96
N GLU A 168 0.54 2.80 17.56
CA GLU A 168 -0.04 1.76 18.40
C GLU A 168 0.82 1.49 19.65
N ILE A 169 2.14 1.40 19.48
CA ILE A 169 3.08 1.27 20.60
C ILE A 169 2.96 2.47 21.56
N SER A 170 2.75 3.68 21.04
CA SER A 170 2.61 4.89 21.88
C SER A 170 1.35 4.92 22.77
N LYS A 171 0.33 4.11 22.46
CA LYS A 171 -0.91 4.00 23.26
C LYS A 171 -0.82 3.00 24.42
N ILE A 172 0.24 2.18 24.46
CA ILE A 172 0.38 1.12 25.46
C ILE A 172 0.58 1.75 26.84
N ASP A 173 -0.26 1.31 27.77
CA ASP A 173 -0.20 1.70 29.18
C ASP A 173 1.20 1.38 29.76
N PRO A 174 1.95 2.39 30.26
CA PRO A 174 3.27 2.19 30.85
C PRO A 174 3.29 1.25 32.06
N ASP A 175 2.16 1.04 32.74
CA ASP A 175 2.06 0.21 33.94
C ASP A 175 1.86 -1.29 33.62
N LEU A 176 1.71 -1.66 32.34
CA LEU A 176 1.63 -3.06 31.90
C LEU A 176 2.98 -3.78 32.04
N SER A 177 2.90 -5.10 32.30
CA SER A 177 4.10 -5.94 32.26
C SER A 177 4.67 -5.99 30.84
N GLU A 178 6.01 -6.15 30.71
CA GLU A 178 6.66 -6.28 29.39
C GLU A 178 6.04 -7.43 28.56
N ALA A 179 5.61 -8.51 29.22
CA ALA A 179 4.99 -9.65 28.55
C ALA A 179 3.60 -9.30 27.99
N ASP A 180 2.73 -8.68 28.79
CA ASP A 180 1.40 -8.24 28.34
C ASP A 180 1.49 -7.15 27.26
N ALA A 181 2.46 -6.23 27.38
CA ALA A 181 2.72 -5.19 26.39
C ALA A 181 3.15 -5.78 25.03
N LYS A 182 4.06 -6.77 25.02
CA LYS A 182 4.45 -7.48 23.79
C LYS A 182 3.31 -8.29 23.19
N GLU A 183 2.55 -9.03 24.02
CA GLU A 183 1.36 -9.78 23.58
C GLU A 183 0.39 -8.83 22.87
N SER A 184 0.08 -7.68 23.48
CA SER A 184 -0.78 -6.65 22.90
C SER A 184 -0.28 -6.11 21.55
N VAL A 185 1.03 -5.85 21.39
CA VAL A 185 1.59 -5.40 20.09
C VAL A 185 1.52 -6.51 19.04
N CYS A 186 1.83 -7.74 19.43
CA CYS A 186 1.82 -8.89 18.54
C CYS A 186 0.41 -9.21 18.02
N ASP A 187 -0.59 -9.18 18.90
CA ASP A 187 -2.00 -9.34 18.57
C ASP A 187 -2.48 -8.19 17.68
N ALA A 188 -2.10 -6.94 17.98
CA ALA A 188 -2.43 -5.78 17.14
C ALA A 188 -1.85 -5.90 15.72
N ILE A 189 -0.60 -6.37 15.58
CA ILE A 189 0.03 -6.64 14.29
C ILE A 189 -0.72 -7.74 13.52
N ASP A 190 -1.11 -8.82 14.18
CA ASP A 190 -1.85 -9.92 13.55
C ASP A 190 -3.27 -9.49 13.10
N VAL A 191 -3.97 -8.69 13.91
CA VAL A 191 -5.26 -8.08 13.54
C VAL A 191 -5.08 -7.13 12.35
N PHE A 192 -4.07 -6.26 12.39
CA PHE A 192 -3.78 -5.32 11.30
C PHE A 192 -3.50 -6.04 9.97
N MET A 193 -2.66 -7.07 9.97
CA MET A 193 -2.39 -7.87 8.76
C MET A 193 -3.66 -8.57 8.25
N ARG A 194 -4.48 -9.11 9.15
CA ARG A 194 -5.72 -9.81 8.78
C ARG A 194 -6.75 -8.86 8.16
N GLU A 195 -6.96 -7.69 8.75
CA GLU A 195 -7.98 -6.74 8.29
C GLU A 195 -7.53 -5.88 7.11
N ARG A 196 -6.33 -5.29 7.18
CA ARG A 196 -5.86 -4.29 6.21
C ARG A 196 -5.16 -4.88 4.99
N VAL A 197 -4.95 -6.20 4.99
CA VAL A 197 -4.33 -6.92 3.87
C VAL A 197 -5.23 -8.10 3.50
N THR A 198 -5.24 -9.20 4.28
CA THR A 198 -5.93 -10.44 3.86
C THR A 198 -7.44 -10.28 3.61
N PHE A 199 -8.14 -9.55 4.46
CA PHE A 199 -9.58 -9.29 4.27
C PHE A 199 -9.84 -8.26 3.17
N ALA A 200 -8.99 -7.22 3.07
CA ALA A 200 -9.07 -6.24 1.99
C ALA A 200 -8.86 -6.90 0.61
N ASP A 201 -7.83 -7.72 0.45
CA ASP A 201 -7.55 -8.51 -0.76
C ASP A 201 -8.78 -9.34 -1.17
N LYS A 202 -9.43 -9.99 -0.20
CA LYS A 202 -10.63 -10.79 -0.45
C LYS A 202 -11.80 -9.92 -0.90
N VAL A 203 -12.11 -8.84 -0.19
CA VAL A 203 -13.23 -7.94 -0.55
C VAL A 203 -13.02 -7.35 -1.94
N ILE A 204 -11.80 -6.89 -2.24
CA ILE A 204 -11.44 -6.38 -3.58
C ILE A 204 -11.62 -7.46 -4.65
N ALA A 205 -11.17 -8.69 -4.39
CA ALA A 205 -11.35 -9.81 -5.33
C ALA A 205 -12.82 -10.18 -5.55
N ASP A 206 -13.61 -10.30 -4.48
CA ASP A 206 -15.05 -10.61 -4.52
C ASP A 206 -15.81 -9.51 -5.31
N THR A 207 -15.58 -8.22 -5.00
CA THR A 207 -16.23 -7.10 -5.72
C THR A 207 -15.74 -6.95 -7.17
N THR A 208 -14.49 -7.29 -7.47
CA THR A 208 -13.99 -7.28 -8.86
C THR A 208 -14.60 -8.43 -9.66
N ALA A 209 -14.79 -9.60 -9.05
CA ALA A 209 -15.43 -10.75 -9.71
C ALA A 209 -16.86 -10.45 -10.13
N GLU A 210 -17.63 -9.68 -9.34
CA GLU A 210 -18.99 -9.21 -9.70
C GLU A 210 -19.02 -8.33 -10.96
N LYS A 211 -17.89 -7.69 -11.33
CA LYS A 211 -17.77 -6.85 -12.54
C LYS A 211 -17.30 -7.61 -13.78
N ILE A 212 -16.81 -8.83 -13.62
CA ILE A 212 -16.37 -9.70 -14.72
C ILE A 212 -17.56 -10.52 -15.19
N ARG A 213 -17.75 -10.62 -16.51
CA ARG A 213 -18.81 -11.39 -17.15
C ARG A 213 -18.20 -12.45 -18.07
N ASP A 214 -18.94 -13.51 -18.32
CA ASP A 214 -18.54 -14.54 -19.28
C ASP A 214 -18.27 -13.92 -20.66
N GLY A 215 -17.13 -14.25 -21.25
CA GLY A 215 -16.66 -13.66 -22.51
C GLY A 215 -15.93 -12.32 -22.40
N ASP A 216 -15.72 -11.77 -21.19
CA ASP A 216 -14.81 -10.62 -21.03
C ASP A 216 -13.35 -11.02 -21.29
N VAL A 217 -12.63 -10.20 -22.07
CA VAL A 217 -11.19 -10.31 -22.29
C VAL A 217 -10.49 -9.29 -21.41
N ILE A 218 -9.82 -9.78 -20.36
CA ILE A 218 -9.20 -8.95 -19.34
C ILE A 218 -7.73 -8.68 -19.68
N LEU A 219 -7.36 -7.41 -19.83
CA LEU A 219 -5.95 -6.99 -19.85
C LEU A 219 -5.48 -6.64 -18.45
N THR A 220 -4.27 -7.06 -18.10
CA THR A 220 -3.61 -6.67 -16.85
C THR A 220 -2.13 -6.39 -17.10
N TYR A 221 -1.56 -5.49 -16.31
CA TYR A 221 -0.18 -5.02 -16.48
C TYR A 221 0.62 -5.13 -15.18
N ALA A 222 1.88 -5.60 -15.33
CA ALA A 222 2.79 -5.98 -14.25
C ALA A 222 2.17 -7.03 -13.29
N LYS A 223 2.86 -7.33 -12.18
CA LYS A 223 2.32 -8.17 -11.10
C LYS A 223 2.51 -7.47 -9.76
N SER A 224 1.42 -7.22 -9.05
CA SER A 224 1.49 -6.83 -7.64
C SER A 224 1.02 -7.96 -6.73
N SER A 225 1.93 -8.41 -5.85
CA SER A 225 1.70 -9.02 -4.52
C SER A 225 2.90 -9.88 -4.09
N LEU A 226 3.29 -10.90 -4.87
CA LEU A 226 4.21 -11.95 -4.40
C LEU A 226 5.15 -12.54 -5.50
N VAL A 227 6.45 -12.64 -5.17
CA VAL A 227 7.47 -13.60 -5.71
C VAL A 227 7.99 -13.39 -7.16
N GLN A 228 9.27 -13.59 -7.53
CA GLN A 228 10.61 -13.67 -6.88
C GLN A 228 11.68 -13.60 -8.01
N ARG A 229 12.87 -13.02 -7.73
CA ARG A 229 14.19 -13.22 -8.42
C ARG A 229 14.30 -13.00 -9.95
N ALA A 230 15.32 -12.20 -10.33
CA ALA A 230 15.82 -11.95 -11.70
C ALA A 230 14.95 -10.99 -12.56
N PRO A 231 15.51 -10.35 -13.61
CA PRO A 231 15.07 -9.00 -14.02
C PRO A 231 13.76 -8.97 -14.80
N LEU A 232 12.83 -8.14 -14.29
CA LEU A 232 11.77 -7.39 -14.99
C LEU A 232 10.96 -8.14 -16.08
N HIS A 233 10.67 -9.42 -15.86
CA HIS A 233 9.61 -10.15 -16.57
C HIS A 233 8.49 -10.58 -15.62
N GLU A 234 8.02 -9.66 -14.78
CA GLU A 234 7.00 -9.94 -13.74
C GLU A 234 5.69 -10.49 -14.34
N GLY A 235 5.32 -10.02 -15.54
CA GLY A 235 4.20 -10.56 -16.32
C GLY A 235 4.37 -12.03 -16.73
N LYS A 236 5.59 -12.56 -16.90
CA LYS A 236 5.80 -14.00 -17.18
C LYS A 236 5.44 -14.87 -15.98
N HIS A 237 5.73 -14.41 -14.76
CA HIS A 237 5.33 -15.12 -13.54
C HIS A 237 3.81 -15.06 -13.30
N LEU A 238 3.16 -13.95 -13.69
CA LEU A 238 1.70 -13.85 -13.66
C LEU A 238 1.07 -14.78 -14.72
N ALA A 239 1.52 -14.73 -15.97
CA ALA A 239 1.05 -15.60 -17.03
C ALA A 239 1.24 -17.09 -16.68
N SER A 240 2.41 -17.47 -16.15
CA SER A 240 2.68 -18.84 -15.70
C SER A 240 1.73 -19.27 -14.57
N ALA A 241 1.39 -18.39 -13.63
CA ALA A 241 0.44 -18.68 -12.57
C ALA A 241 -1.00 -18.83 -13.09
N LEU A 242 -1.45 -17.93 -13.98
CA LEU A 242 -2.78 -17.98 -14.58
C LEU A 242 -2.97 -19.24 -15.46
N VAL A 243 -1.98 -19.59 -16.28
CA VAL A 243 -1.99 -20.85 -17.07
C VAL A 243 -2.02 -22.08 -16.16
N SER A 244 -1.32 -22.04 -15.01
CA SER A 244 -1.37 -23.12 -14.01
C SER A 244 -2.74 -23.28 -13.33
N LEU A 245 -3.59 -22.24 -13.39
CA LEU A 245 -4.99 -22.26 -12.94
C LEU A 245 -5.97 -22.65 -14.07
N GLY A 246 -5.48 -22.96 -15.27
CA GLY A 246 -6.31 -23.34 -16.43
C GLY A 246 -6.93 -22.15 -17.17
N ILE A 247 -6.46 -20.92 -16.94
CA ILE A 247 -6.96 -19.72 -17.63
C ILE A 247 -6.23 -19.57 -18.97
N GLU A 248 -6.97 -19.18 -20.03
CA GLU A 248 -6.38 -18.82 -21.32
C GLU A 248 -5.63 -17.49 -21.21
N VAL A 249 -4.36 -17.47 -21.63
CA VAL A 249 -3.48 -16.29 -21.46
C VAL A 249 -2.71 -15.97 -22.74
N LYS A 250 -2.94 -14.76 -23.27
CA LYS A 250 -2.16 -14.14 -24.35
C LYS A 250 -1.07 -13.26 -23.74
N TYR A 251 0.20 -13.71 -23.73
CA TYR A 251 1.31 -12.90 -23.25
C TYR A 251 1.89 -12.01 -24.36
N CYS A 252 1.89 -10.69 -24.16
CA CYS A 252 2.51 -9.72 -25.04
C CYS A 252 3.45 -8.77 -24.26
N LEU A 253 4.34 -8.09 -24.98
CA LEU A 253 5.14 -6.99 -24.44
C LEU A 253 4.38 -5.66 -24.60
N ILE A 254 4.77 -4.63 -23.84
CA ILE A 254 4.17 -3.28 -23.91
C ILE A 254 4.15 -2.70 -25.33
N GLN A 255 5.12 -3.07 -26.19
CA GLN A 255 5.19 -2.67 -27.59
C GLN A 255 4.06 -3.24 -28.47
N GLY A 256 3.41 -4.32 -28.04
CA GLY A 256 2.25 -4.91 -28.71
C GLY A 256 0.91 -4.42 -28.16
N LEU A 257 0.89 -3.48 -27.21
CA LEU A 257 -0.30 -3.01 -26.52
C LEU A 257 -1.39 -2.54 -27.49
N SER A 258 -1.04 -1.66 -28.44
CA SER A 258 -1.98 -1.04 -29.40
C SER A 258 -2.67 -2.02 -30.36
N HIS A 259 -2.05 -3.15 -30.67
CA HIS A 259 -2.72 -4.25 -31.38
C HIS A 259 -3.64 -5.03 -30.44
N ASN A 260 -3.19 -5.32 -29.21
CA ASN A 260 -3.90 -6.24 -28.32
C ASN A 260 -5.05 -5.58 -27.56
N ILE A 261 -5.03 -4.26 -27.38
CA ILE A 261 -6.10 -3.49 -26.72
C ILE A 261 -7.45 -3.57 -27.47
N GLN A 262 -7.43 -3.88 -28.77
CA GLN A 262 -8.62 -4.02 -29.60
C GLN A 262 -9.50 -5.19 -29.13
N ASP A 263 -8.87 -6.33 -28.85
CA ASP A 263 -9.49 -7.57 -28.37
C ASP A 263 -10.06 -7.44 -26.94
N VAL A 264 -9.61 -6.45 -26.17
CA VAL A 264 -9.84 -6.32 -24.72
C VAL A 264 -11.21 -5.73 -24.42
N THR A 265 -11.88 -6.20 -23.38
CA THR A 265 -13.16 -5.63 -22.90
C THR A 265 -13.02 -4.84 -21.60
N LYS A 266 -12.04 -5.17 -20.74
CA LYS A 266 -11.75 -4.46 -19.49
C LYS A 266 -10.26 -4.50 -19.15
N VAL A 267 -9.78 -3.50 -18.42
CA VAL A 267 -8.40 -3.41 -17.95
C VAL A 267 -8.36 -3.42 -16.42
N LEU A 268 -7.60 -4.36 -15.82
CA LEU A 268 -7.39 -4.44 -14.37
C LEU A 268 -5.94 -4.06 -14.01
N LEU A 269 -5.78 -3.00 -13.24
CA LEU A 269 -4.48 -2.46 -12.82
C LEU A 269 -4.33 -2.54 -11.29
N GLY A 270 -3.22 -3.13 -10.82
CA GLY A 270 -2.87 -3.10 -9.40
C GLY A 270 -2.14 -1.81 -9.03
N ALA A 271 -2.51 -1.19 -7.91
CA ALA A 271 -1.82 -0.02 -7.39
C ALA A 271 -0.63 -0.39 -6.49
N HIS A 272 0.43 0.44 -6.56
CA HIS A 272 1.44 0.50 -5.49
C HIS A 272 1.08 1.55 -4.44
N ALA A 273 0.52 2.68 -4.89
CA ALA A 273 -0.12 3.68 -4.04
C ALA A 273 -1.25 4.41 -4.77
N MET A 274 -2.22 4.92 -4.02
CA MET A 274 -3.18 5.91 -4.50
C MET A 274 -2.87 7.25 -3.84
N MET A 275 -2.72 8.31 -4.64
CA MET A 275 -2.41 9.66 -4.15
C MET A 275 -3.69 10.42 -3.78
N THR A 276 -3.60 11.43 -2.91
CA THR A 276 -4.77 12.25 -2.49
C THR A 276 -5.47 13.01 -3.62
N ASN A 277 -4.78 13.24 -4.74
CA ASN A 277 -5.35 13.81 -5.96
C ASN A 277 -5.98 12.77 -6.92
N GLY A 278 -6.24 11.55 -6.42
CA GLY A 278 -6.82 10.44 -7.20
C GLY A 278 -5.87 9.82 -8.22
N ARG A 279 -4.61 10.25 -8.29
CA ARG A 279 -3.63 9.69 -9.23
C ARG A 279 -3.11 8.34 -8.74
N LEU A 280 -3.12 7.38 -9.65
CA LEU A 280 -2.56 6.04 -9.43
C LEU A 280 -1.04 6.10 -9.55
N TYR A 281 -0.34 5.63 -8.53
CA TYR A 281 1.11 5.38 -8.58
C TYR A 281 1.34 3.88 -8.66
N SER A 282 1.87 3.42 -9.78
CA SER A 282 2.15 2.00 -10.03
C SER A 282 3.38 1.83 -10.90
N ARG A 283 3.61 0.64 -11.46
CA ARG A 283 4.84 0.29 -12.17
C ARG A 283 4.96 1.05 -13.50
N ILE A 284 6.18 1.46 -13.83
CA ILE A 284 6.48 2.17 -15.08
C ILE A 284 5.82 1.48 -16.29
N GLY A 285 5.02 2.21 -17.06
CA GLY A 285 4.20 1.68 -18.14
C GLY A 285 2.72 1.52 -17.79
N THR A 286 2.31 1.62 -16.52
CA THR A 286 0.90 1.63 -16.13
C THR A 286 0.17 2.83 -16.73
N ALA A 287 0.81 4.00 -16.80
CA ALA A 287 0.22 5.18 -17.44
C ALA A 287 -0.04 4.96 -18.94
N LEU A 288 0.87 4.31 -19.67
CA LEU A 288 0.69 3.98 -21.09
C LEU A 288 -0.48 3.01 -21.29
N VAL A 289 -0.62 2.00 -20.42
CA VAL A 289 -1.73 1.04 -20.48
C VAL A 289 -3.07 1.73 -20.22
N ALA A 290 -3.14 2.65 -19.24
CA ALA A 290 -4.35 3.40 -18.95
C ALA A 290 -4.71 4.40 -20.07
N MET A 291 -3.70 5.05 -20.68
CA MET A 291 -3.91 5.96 -21.82
C MET A 291 -4.49 5.21 -23.03
N GLU A 292 -3.86 4.12 -23.47
CA GLU A 292 -4.33 3.35 -24.62
C GLU A 292 -5.72 2.75 -24.37
N ALA A 293 -5.98 2.29 -23.15
CA ALA A 293 -7.30 1.80 -22.74
C ALA A 293 -8.36 2.91 -22.83
N SER A 294 -8.05 4.11 -22.34
CA SER A 294 -8.95 5.26 -22.40
C SER A 294 -9.18 5.76 -23.83
N GLU A 295 -8.18 5.69 -24.71
CA GLU A 295 -8.31 6.06 -26.13
C GLU A 295 -9.15 5.04 -26.91
N ALA A 296 -9.11 3.76 -26.51
CA ALA A 296 -9.90 2.68 -27.08
C ALA A 296 -11.28 2.45 -26.38
N ASP A 297 -11.76 3.43 -25.59
CA ASP A 297 -13.02 3.38 -24.82
C ASP A 297 -13.16 2.15 -23.89
N LYS A 298 -12.03 1.61 -23.39
CA LYS A 298 -12.00 0.44 -22.50
C LYS A 298 -12.00 0.87 -21.04
N PRO A 299 -12.89 0.32 -20.17
CA PRO A 299 -12.91 0.66 -18.76
C PRO A 299 -11.65 0.16 -18.04
N VAL A 300 -10.97 1.09 -17.37
CA VAL A 300 -9.84 0.84 -16.48
C VAL A 300 -10.33 0.78 -15.03
N ILE A 301 -10.15 -0.38 -14.40
CA ILE A 301 -10.47 -0.63 -12.99
C ILE A 301 -9.16 -0.75 -12.22
N VAL A 302 -9.01 0.08 -11.18
CA VAL A 302 -7.82 0.11 -10.32
C VAL A 302 -8.11 -0.59 -9.00
N LEU A 303 -7.30 -1.59 -8.68
CA LEU A 303 -7.39 -2.39 -7.44
C LEU A 303 -6.36 -1.88 -6.44
N CYS A 304 -6.81 -1.37 -5.28
CA CYS A 304 -5.91 -0.74 -4.30
C CYS A 304 -6.37 -0.94 -2.85
N GLU A 305 -5.58 -1.66 -2.05
CA GLU A 305 -5.82 -1.76 -0.61
C GLU A 305 -5.69 -0.39 0.09
N THR A 306 -6.61 -0.06 1.00
CA THR A 306 -6.61 1.24 1.72
C THR A 306 -5.30 1.58 2.45
N ILE A 307 -4.50 0.58 2.84
CA ILE A 307 -3.15 0.76 3.43
C ILE A 307 -2.15 1.43 2.45
N LYS A 308 -2.39 1.38 1.14
CA LYS A 308 -1.57 1.98 0.09
C LYS A 308 -1.93 3.43 -0.22
N PHE A 309 -2.94 4.00 0.44
CA PHE A 309 -3.31 5.41 0.20
C PHE A 309 -2.23 6.35 0.77
N SER A 310 -1.88 7.38 0.04
CA SER A 310 -0.82 8.34 0.37
C SER A 310 -1.38 9.74 0.51
N ASP A 311 -1.09 10.40 1.64
CA ASP A 311 -1.36 11.82 1.83
C ASP A 311 -0.58 12.72 0.82
N ARG A 312 0.44 12.16 0.16
CA ARG A 312 1.29 12.87 -0.80
C ARG A 312 0.57 13.11 -2.12
N VAL A 313 0.95 14.21 -2.77
CA VAL A 313 0.53 14.57 -4.12
C VAL A 313 1.72 14.44 -5.05
N ALA A 314 1.59 13.63 -6.10
CA ALA A 314 2.54 13.60 -7.20
C ALA A 314 1.96 14.35 -8.41
N LEU A 315 2.76 15.27 -8.98
CA LEU A 315 2.41 16.01 -10.20
C LEU A 315 3.02 15.37 -11.45
N ASP A 316 4.15 14.70 -11.29
CA ASP A 316 4.93 14.04 -12.33
C ASP A 316 5.51 12.70 -11.81
N SER A 317 6.03 11.89 -12.72
CA SER A 317 6.65 10.58 -12.44
C SER A 317 8.14 10.66 -12.05
N ILE A 318 8.69 11.85 -11.77
CA ILE A 318 10.13 12.08 -11.59
C ILE A 318 10.46 12.40 -10.13
N VAL A 319 9.75 13.35 -9.52
CA VAL A 319 10.07 13.89 -8.18
C VAL A 319 10.01 12.82 -7.07
N HIS A 320 9.08 11.86 -7.19
CA HIS A 320 8.88 10.78 -6.23
C HIS A 320 8.92 9.43 -6.94
N ASN A 321 10.12 8.93 -7.27
CA ASN A 321 10.30 7.64 -7.93
C ASN A 321 11.47 6.84 -7.31
N GLU A 322 11.46 5.52 -7.50
CA GLU A 322 12.58 4.65 -7.22
C GLU A 322 13.35 4.39 -8.51
N ILE A 323 14.67 4.62 -8.49
CA ILE A 323 15.55 4.28 -9.61
C ILE A 323 16.16 2.90 -9.35
N ALA A 324 15.86 1.94 -10.21
CA ALA A 324 16.52 0.63 -10.20
C ALA A 324 17.94 0.72 -10.77
N PRO A 325 18.82 -0.25 -10.47
CA PRO A 325 20.17 -0.29 -11.03
C PRO A 325 20.12 -0.28 -12.56
N ALA A 326 20.78 0.69 -13.18
CA ALA A 326 20.84 0.84 -14.63
C ALA A 326 21.38 -0.40 -15.37
N ASN A 327 22.26 -1.18 -14.72
CA ASN A 327 22.78 -2.44 -15.25
C ASN A 327 21.70 -3.53 -15.42
N GLU A 328 20.50 -3.38 -14.84
CA GLU A 328 19.38 -4.29 -15.11
C GLU A 328 18.80 -4.10 -16.53
N LEU A 329 19.14 -3.01 -17.23
CA LEU A 329 18.82 -2.76 -18.65
C LEU A 329 19.90 -3.27 -19.62
N VAL A 330 21.06 -3.71 -19.12
CA VAL A 330 22.21 -4.09 -19.93
C VAL A 330 22.12 -5.58 -20.28
N ILE A 331 22.16 -5.88 -21.58
CA ILE A 331 22.27 -7.25 -22.11
C ILE A 331 23.76 -7.59 -22.22
N ALA A 332 24.18 -8.74 -21.67
CA ALA A 332 25.57 -9.21 -21.76
C ALA A 332 25.99 -9.45 -23.22
N GLY A 333 27.18 -8.98 -23.62
CA GLY A 333 27.60 -8.94 -25.02
C GLY A 333 26.87 -7.90 -25.88
N GLY A 334 26.02 -7.06 -25.28
CA GLY A 334 25.26 -6.03 -25.97
C GLY A 334 26.01 -4.69 -26.10
N PRO A 335 25.54 -3.78 -26.97
CA PRO A 335 26.22 -2.50 -27.26
C PRO A 335 26.28 -1.54 -26.06
N LEU A 336 25.57 -1.84 -24.97
CA LEU A 336 25.50 -1.03 -23.75
C LEU A 336 26.33 -1.62 -22.59
N GLU A 337 27.13 -2.66 -22.81
CA GLU A 337 27.88 -3.33 -21.72
C GLU A 337 28.86 -2.38 -21.01
N ASN A 338 29.59 -1.57 -21.77
CA ASN A 338 30.55 -0.58 -21.26
C ASN A 338 29.96 0.85 -21.19
N TRP A 339 28.65 0.98 -20.92
CA TRP A 339 27.97 2.28 -20.95
C TRP A 339 28.56 3.33 -19.99
N MET A 340 29.16 2.89 -18.89
CA MET A 340 29.78 3.77 -17.88
C MET A 340 31.02 4.53 -18.40
N ASP A 341 31.72 3.99 -19.40
CA ASP A 341 32.91 4.63 -19.98
C ASP A 341 32.55 5.75 -20.98
N VAL A 342 31.30 5.76 -21.46
CA VAL A 342 30.83 6.67 -22.50
C VAL A 342 30.24 7.94 -21.86
N LYS A 343 31.07 8.98 -21.73
CA LYS A 343 30.74 10.27 -21.07
C LYS A 343 29.42 10.97 -21.50
N LYS A 344 28.82 10.62 -22.63
CA LYS A 344 27.56 11.19 -23.16
C LYS A 344 26.37 10.23 -23.09
N LEU A 345 26.54 9.06 -22.46
CA LEU A 345 25.50 8.04 -22.33
C LEU A 345 25.12 7.90 -20.85
N GLN A 346 23.83 7.96 -20.57
CA GLN A 346 23.28 7.69 -19.25
C GLN A 346 22.11 6.72 -19.39
N LEU A 347 22.16 5.62 -18.65
CA LEU A 347 21.05 4.69 -18.53
C LEU A 347 20.24 5.03 -17.27
N CYS A 348 18.92 5.15 -17.41
CA CYS A 348 17.99 5.42 -16.32
C CYS A 348 16.89 4.36 -16.32
N ASN A 349 16.58 3.82 -15.14
CA ASN A 349 15.62 2.74 -14.95
C ASN A 349 14.60 3.12 -13.85
N PRO A 350 13.65 4.02 -14.14
CA PRO A 350 12.59 4.37 -13.18
C PRO A 350 11.65 3.18 -12.97
N MET A 351 11.27 2.89 -11.73
CA MET A 351 10.47 1.71 -11.39
C MET A 351 8.96 1.94 -11.47
N TYR A 352 8.53 3.19 -11.31
CA TYR A 352 7.13 3.59 -11.15
C TYR A 352 6.75 4.73 -12.10
N ASP A 353 5.45 4.91 -12.32
CA ASP A 353 4.86 6.10 -12.94
C ASP A 353 3.61 6.58 -12.19
N VAL A 354 3.18 7.79 -12.52
CA VAL A 354 1.98 8.45 -12.01
C VAL A 354 0.97 8.55 -13.14
N THR A 355 -0.12 7.79 -13.04
CA THR A 355 -1.23 7.81 -13.99
C THR A 355 -2.26 8.87 -13.54
N PRO A 356 -2.68 9.81 -14.41
CA PRO A 356 -3.77 10.75 -14.14
C PRO A 356 -5.08 10.06 -13.72
N ALA A 357 -5.81 10.68 -12.78
CA ALA A 357 -7.10 10.16 -12.28
C ALA A 357 -8.16 10.04 -13.38
N GLU A 358 -8.12 10.95 -14.37
CA GLU A 358 -9.03 11.00 -15.52
C GLU A 358 -9.02 9.75 -16.41
N LEU A 359 -7.96 8.93 -16.32
CA LEU A 359 -7.83 7.67 -17.07
C LEU A 359 -8.31 6.43 -16.28
N GLY A 360 -8.63 6.61 -14.99
CA GLY A 360 -9.15 5.57 -14.11
C GLY A 360 -10.65 5.71 -13.96
N ASN A 361 -11.41 4.98 -14.77
CA ASN A 361 -12.88 5.08 -14.76
C ASN A 361 -13.49 4.62 -13.43
N GLU A 362 -12.87 3.65 -12.74
CA GLU A 362 -13.29 3.22 -11.39
C GLU A 362 -12.08 2.78 -10.53
N ALA A 363 -12.06 3.18 -9.25
CA ALA A 363 -11.16 2.65 -8.23
C ALA A 363 -11.96 1.90 -7.16
N GLN A 364 -11.48 0.72 -6.73
CA GLN A 364 -12.12 -0.15 -5.74
C GLN A 364 -11.17 -0.55 -4.61
#